data_AF-A0A4Y1R3Y4-F1
#
_entry.id   AF-A0A4Y1R3Y4-F1
#
_cell.length_a   1.000
_cell.length_b   1.000
_cell.length_c   1.000
_cell.angle_alpha   90.00
_cell.angle_beta   90.00
_cell.angle_gamma   90.00
#
_symmetry.space_group_name_H-M   'P 1'
#
loop_
_entity.id
_entity.type
_entity.pdbx_description
1 polymer ?
#
loop_
_entity_poly.entity_id
_entity_poly.type
_entity_poly.pdbx_seq_one_letter_code
_entity_poly.pdbx_strand_id
1 'polypeptide(L)'
;MAGSKLRKWYGAPELLPKDGTDVEEDDEFPEGEETRDAVLVTDGDSEMGQMVILSLIVKRARIKALVKDKRAALEAFGTYVESMAGDSRDKPFLRRALRGVCTVICPNEGFLSTVGSLKGVKHLSVYKGANGIQALLKSNARKLAEQDESILVASGIPYTVIRAGLLQNSSGGTQGFSFEQFSKGTLSKEDAAFICVEAVDAVPQKGFIFEVVNGGEKVSDWKECLNRLMEKSEQQLQ
;
A
#
# COMPACT_ATOMS: atom_id res chain seq x y z
N MET A 1 53.38 22.95 9.74
CA MET A 1 53.78 21.60 9.29
C MET A 1 53.67 20.63 10.45
N ALA A 2 52.73 19.69 10.40
CA ALA A 2 52.72 18.37 11.07
C ALA A 2 51.30 17.79 11.02
N GLY A 3 50.90 17.29 9.85
CA GLY A 3 49.71 16.49 9.70
C GLY A 3 50.11 15.16 9.08
N SER A 4 50.01 14.07 9.83
CA SER A 4 49.83 12.70 9.35
C SER A 4 50.13 11.70 10.48
N LYS A 5 49.09 11.03 11.02
CA LYS A 5 49.07 9.59 11.40
C LYS A 5 47.87 9.19 12.29
N LEU A 6 46.65 9.59 11.93
CA LEU A 6 45.42 9.00 12.52
C LEU A 6 44.37 8.64 11.45
N ARG A 7 44.79 8.27 10.23
CA ARG A 7 43.93 7.65 9.20
C ARG A 7 44.42 6.26 8.83
N LYS A 8 44.45 5.33 9.80
CA LYS A 8 44.73 3.92 9.51
C LYS A 8 43.84 2.92 10.26
N TRP A 9 42.81 3.38 10.97
CA TRP A 9 41.99 2.51 11.85
C TRP A 9 40.47 2.56 11.63
N TYR A 10 39.97 3.25 10.61
CA TYR A 10 38.59 3.09 10.18
C TYR A 10 38.58 2.92 8.67
N GLY A 11 38.27 1.70 8.21
CA GLY A 11 38.19 1.31 6.80
C GLY A 11 37.11 2.08 6.06
N ALA A 12 37.44 3.30 5.62
CA ALA A 12 36.70 4.02 4.61
C ALA A 12 37.09 3.44 3.23
N PRO A 13 36.13 3.07 2.36
CA PRO A 13 36.43 2.71 0.98
C PRO A 13 37.15 3.88 0.28
N GLU A 14 38.23 3.59 -0.45
CA GLU A 14 38.97 4.60 -1.19
C GLU A 14 38.10 5.17 -2.32
N LEU A 15 37.94 6.50 -2.32
CA LEU A 15 37.30 7.23 -3.40
C LEU A 15 38.21 7.20 -4.62
N LEU A 16 37.80 6.49 -5.67
CA LEU A 16 38.48 6.52 -6.96
C LEU A 16 38.23 7.86 -7.70
N PRO A 17 39.17 8.32 -8.54
CA PRO A 17 39.03 9.57 -9.29
C PRO A 17 37.93 9.50 -10.33
N LYS A 18 37.22 10.61 -10.49
CA LYS A 18 36.09 10.80 -11.40
C LYS A 18 36.61 11.38 -12.72
N ASP A 19 36.92 10.53 -13.69
CA ASP A 19 37.07 10.94 -15.10
C ASP A 19 35.77 10.66 -15.84
N GLY A 20 35.24 11.70 -16.47
CA GLY A 20 33.96 11.69 -17.15
C GLY A 20 34.05 11.09 -18.55
N THR A 21 33.09 10.21 -18.83
CA THR A 21 32.51 10.00 -20.15
C THR A 21 31.05 9.60 -19.90
N ASP A 22 30.12 10.36 -20.50
CA ASP A 22 28.71 10.03 -20.55
C ASP A 22 28.56 8.66 -21.22
N VAL A 23 28.30 7.64 -20.39
CA VAL A 23 27.78 6.36 -20.83
C VAL A 23 26.41 6.28 -20.20
N GLU A 24 25.39 6.18 -21.03
CA GLU A 24 24.05 5.79 -20.60
C GLU A 24 24.20 4.44 -19.89
N GLU A 25 24.24 4.46 -18.56
CA GLU A 25 24.18 3.25 -17.74
C GLU A 25 22.79 2.66 -17.97
N ASP A 26 22.72 1.73 -18.93
CA ASP A 26 21.75 0.65 -18.88
C ASP A 26 21.91 -0.02 -17.52
N ASP A 27 21.07 0.43 -16.59
CA ASP A 27 20.87 -0.05 -15.22
C ASP A 27 20.32 -1.49 -15.27
N GLU A 28 21.11 -2.40 -15.82
CA GLU A 28 20.89 -3.85 -15.78
C GLU A 28 21.31 -4.32 -14.39
N PHE A 29 20.45 -4.01 -13.41
CA PHE A 29 20.60 -4.52 -12.06
C PHE A 29 20.55 -6.06 -12.11
N PRO A 30 21.47 -6.77 -11.43
CA PRO A 30 21.42 -8.22 -11.40
C PRO A 30 20.05 -8.65 -10.84
N GLU A 31 19.32 -9.44 -11.63
CA GLU A 31 18.14 -10.18 -11.18
C GLU A 31 18.56 -11.26 -10.17
N GLY A 32 19.15 -10.86 -9.05
CA GLY A 32 19.16 -11.70 -7.86
C GLY A 32 17.73 -11.80 -7.35
N GLU A 33 17.38 -12.94 -6.76
CA GLU A 33 16.15 -13.09 -5.97
C GLU A 33 16.21 -12.13 -4.77
N GLU A 34 15.93 -10.84 -5.00
CA GLU A 34 15.56 -9.94 -3.93
C GLU A 34 14.30 -10.53 -3.28
N THR A 35 14.36 -10.76 -1.97
CA THR A 35 13.19 -11.21 -1.20
C THR A 35 12.09 -10.17 -1.33
N ARG A 36 11.11 -10.45 -2.20
CA ARG A 36 9.93 -9.62 -2.42
C ARG A 36 8.90 -9.91 -1.35
N ASP A 37 8.99 -9.21 -0.23
CA ASP A 37 8.05 -9.31 0.89
C ASP A 37 7.60 -7.92 1.41
N ALA A 38 8.02 -6.82 0.76
CA ALA A 38 7.68 -5.48 1.21
C ALA A 38 6.26 -5.10 0.78
N VAL A 39 5.58 -4.35 1.65
CA VAL A 39 4.28 -3.74 1.39
C VAL A 39 4.48 -2.27 1.04
N LEU A 40 4.01 -1.86 -0.13
CA LEU A 40 4.00 -0.45 -0.55
C LEU A 40 2.65 0.18 -0.22
N VAL A 41 2.64 1.21 0.64
CA VAL A 41 1.46 2.04 0.88
C VAL A 41 1.51 3.26 -0.03
N THR A 42 0.49 3.45 -0.87
CA THR A 42 0.37 4.62 -1.73
C THR A 42 -0.26 5.77 -0.96
N ASP A 43 0.12 7.02 -1.25
CA ASP A 43 -0.39 8.22 -0.56
C ASP A 43 -0.28 8.13 0.98
N GLY A 44 0.90 7.73 1.47
CA GLY A 44 1.19 7.44 2.87
C GLY A 44 1.04 8.64 3.82
N ASP A 45 1.02 9.86 3.28
CA ASP A 45 0.78 11.08 4.07
C ASP A 45 -0.71 11.35 4.32
N SER A 46 -1.62 10.65 3.63
CA SER A 46 -3.06 10.77 3.87
C SER A 46 -3.43 10.17 5.23
N GLU A 47 -4.53 10.64 5.83
CA GLU A 47 -5.00 10.12 7.12
C GLU A 47 -5.15 8.58 7.12
N MET A 48 -5.75 8.02 6.07
CA MET A 48 -5.87 6.57 5.91
C MET A 48 -4.51 5.90 5.68
N GLY A 49 -3.65 6.49 4.83
CA GLY A 49 -2.30 5.98 4.58
C GLY A 49 -1.44 5.91 5.83
N GLN A 50 -1.49 6.94 6.68
CA GLN A 50 -0.78 6.96 7.96
C GLN A 50 -1.30 5.85 8.90
N MET A 51 -2.62 5.64 8.97
CA MET A 51 -3.19 4.57 9.81
C MET A 51 -2.79 3.17 9.30
N VAL A 52 -2.79 2.94 7.99
CA VAL A 52 -2.30 1.69 7.39
C VAL A 52 -0.83 1.48 7.72
N ILE A 53 0.01 2.51 7.58
CA ILE A 53 1.44 2.45 7.92
C ILE A 53 1.62 2.08 9.39
N LEU A 54 0.92 2.75 10.32
CA LEU A 54 1.01 2.44 11.75
C LEU A 54 0.59 0.99 12.05
N SER A 55 -0.47 0.50 11.41
CA SER A 55 -0.92 -0.88 11.56
C SER A 55 0.11 -1.89 11.02
N LEU A 56 0.75 -1.60 9.87
CA LEU A 56 1.85 -2.41 9.32
C LEU A 56 3.09 -2.42 10.23
N ILE A 57 3.41 -1.28 10.88
CA ILE A 57 4.53 -1.19 11.83
C ILE A 57 4.28 -2.14 13.01
N VAL A 58 3.07 -2.16 13.56
CA VAL A 58 2.68 -3.09 14.63
C VAL A 58 2.80 -4.54 14.16
N LYS A 59 2.44 -4.82 12.90
CA LYS A 59 2.59 -6.14 12.26
C LYS A 59 4.04 -6.50 11.92
N ARG A 60 5.00 -5.58 12.11
CA ARG A 60 6.43 -5.74 11.79
C ARG A 60 6.68 -6.08 10.32
N ALA A 61 5.84 -5.57 9.43
CA ALA A 61 6.04 -5.72 7.98
C ALA A 61 7.23 -4.87 7.50
N ARG A 62 7.83 -5.23 6.36
CA ARG A 62 8.73 -4.33 5.63
C ARG A 62 7.89 -3.35 4.83
N ILE A 63 8.01 -2.05 5.13
CA ILE A 63 7.10 -1.03 4.61
C ILE A 63 7.86 -0.06 3.71
N LYS A 64 7.29 0.16 2.53
CA LYS A 64 7.61 1.30 1.66
C LYS A 64 6.41 2.23 1.60
N ALA A 65 6.62 3.54 1.56
CA ALA A 65 5.52 4.50 1.47
C ALA A 65 5.80 5.57 0.43
N LEU A 66 4.81 5.83 -0.43
CA LEU A 66 4.83 6.99 -1.31
C LEU A 66 4.26 8.20 -0.57
N VAL A 67 5.08 9.23 -0.43
CA VAL A 67 4.77 10.43 0.36
C VAL A 67 5.06 11.68 -0.47
N LYS A 68 4.37 12.76 -0.16
CA LYS A 68 4.62 14.10 -0.71
C LYS A 68 5.80 14.76 0.01
N ASP A 69 5.87 14.61 1.33
CA ASP A 69 6.96 15.17 2.14
C ASP A 69 7.75 14.06 2.85
N LYS A 70 8.89 13.70 2.25
CA LYS A 70 9.80 12.68 2.79
C LYS A 70 10.35 13.04 4.17
N ARG A 71 10.53 14.33 4.47
CA ARG A 71 11.07 14.76 5.77
C ARG A 71 10.00 14.62 6.85
N ALA A 72 8.78 15.08 6.60
CA ALA A 72 7.67 14.91 7.52
C ALA A 72 7.40 13.42 7.80
N ALA A 73 7.43 12.58 6.77
CA ALA A 73 7.28 11.13 6.92
C ALA A 73 8.40 10.50 7.77
N LEU A 74 9.65 10.95 7.60
CA LEU A 74 10.77 10.49 8.43
C LEU A 74 10.64 10.93 9.89
N GLU A 75 10.14 12.14 10.14
CA GLU A 75 9.87 12.63 11.50
C GLU A 75 8.72 11.84 12.16
N ALA A 76 7.70 11.45 11.40
CA ALA A 76 6.53 10.71 11.90
C ALA A 76 6.80 9.21 12.11
N PHE A 77 7.45 8.55 11.15
CA PHE A 77 7.60 7.09 11.11
C PHE A 77 9.03 6.61 11.33
N GLY A 78 10.02 7.50 11.37
CA GLY A 78 11.43 7.14 11.53
C GLY A 78 11.93 6.17 10.46
N THR A 79 12.83 5.28 10.85
CA THR A 79 13.43 4.27 9.97
C THR A 79 12.58 3.01 9.82
N TYR A 80 11.39 2.95 10.43
CA TYR A 80 10.47 1.83 10.29
C TYR A 80 9.85 1.76 8.87
N VAL A 81 9.88 2.87 8.13
CA VAL A 81 9.25 3.00 6.81
C VAL A 81 10.26 3.58 5.81
N GLU A 82 10.45 2.90 4.68
CA GLU A 82 11.19 3.44 3.54
C GLU A 82 10.31 4.45 2.79
N SER A 83 10.42 5.71 3.19
CA SER A 83 9.63 6.82 2.64
C SER A 83 10.24 7.36 1.34
N MET A 84 9.43 7.47 0.29
CA MET A 84 9.84 7.90 -1.05
C MET A 84 8.93 9.00 -1.57
N ALA A 85 9.52 10.10 -2.05
CA ALA A 85 8.81 11.18 -2.72
C ALA A 85 9.24 11.25 -4.19
N GLY A 86 8.26 11.33 -5.09
CA GLY A 86 8.45 11.36 -6.54
C GLY A 86 7.13 11.19 -7.29
N ASP A 87 7.17 11.30 -8.62
CA ASP A 87 6.00 11.16 -9.48
C ASP A 87 5.80 9.68 -9.87
N SER A 88 4.60 9.13 -9.67
CA SER A 88 4.26 7.75 -10.07
C SER A 88 4.34 7.53 -11.58
N ARG A 89 4.31 8.60 -12.38
CA ARG A 89 4.47 8.55 -13.84
C ARG A 89 5.94 8.47 -14.27
N ASP A 90 6.87 8.78 -13.37
CA ASP A 90 8.30 8.70 -13.63
C ASP A 90 8.78 7.25 -13.54
N LYS A 91 9.12 6.64 -14.69
CA LYS A 91 9.43 5.21 -14.78
C LYS A 91 10.63 4.78 -13.93
N PRO A 92 11.76 5.51 -13.86
CA PRO A 92 12.86 5.19 -12.96
C PRO A 92 12.46 5.26 -11.48
N PHE A 93 11.69 6.29 -11.08
CA PHE A 93 11.15 6.38 -9.72
C PHE A 93 10.26 5.19 -9.38
N LEU A 94 9.30 4.86 -10.26
CA LEU A 94 8.38 3.74 -10.03
C LEU A 94 9.11 2.40 -9.95
N ARG A 95 10.10 2.16 -10.82
CA ARG A 95 10.96 0.97 -10.76
C ARG A 95 11.67 0.84 -9.41
N ARG A 96 12.16 1.96 -8.86
CA ARG A 96 12.77 1.98 -7.52
C ARG A 96 11.75 1.72 -6.43
N ALA A 97 10.57 2.33 -6.52
CA ALA A 97 9.50 2.19 -5.53
C ALA A 97 8.95 0.77 -5.43
N LEU A 98 8.83 0.08 -6.56
CA LEU A 98 8.33 -1.31 -6.62
C LEU A 98 9.40 -2.38 -6.36
N ARG A 99 10.68 -1.99 -6.25
CA ARG A 99 11.76 -2.92 -5.97
C ARG A 99 11.55 -3.59 -4.60
N GLY A 100 11.56 -4.92 -4.57
CA GLY A 100 11.30 -5.73 -3.37
C GLY A 100 9.84 -5.75 -2.90
N VAL A 101 8.90 -5.12 -3.63
CA VAL A 101 7.48 -5.04 -3.24
C VAL A 101 6.73 -6.28 -3.73
N CYS A 102 5.98 -6.93 -2.82
CA CYS A 102 5.05 -8.01 -3.17
C CYS A 102 3.59 -7.54 -3.19
N THR A 103 3.23 -6.61 -2.30
CA THR A 103 1.86 -6.14 -2.11
C THR A 103 1.82 -4.63 -2.16
N VAL A 104 0.83 -4.07 -2.85
CA VAL A 104 0.57 -2.63 -2.86
C VAL A 104 -0.78 -2.37 -2.21
N ILE A 105 -0.81 -1.52 -1.18
CA ILE A 105 -2.03 -1.03 -0.56
C ILE A 105 -2.33 0.37 -1.11
N CYS A 106 -3.50 0.55 -1.69
CA CYS A 106 -4.03 1.83 -2.16
C CYS A 106 -5.13 2.32 -1.20
N PRO A 107 -4.79 3.18 -0.22
CA PRO A 107 -5.77 3.71 0.74
C PRO A 107 -6.70 4.78 0.14
N ASN A 108 -6.33 5.38 -1.00
CA ASN A 108 -7.14 6.35 -1.75
C ASN A 108 -7.06 6.07 -3.25
N GLU A 109 -7.97 6.68 -4.02
CA GLU A 109 -8.03 6.55 -5.47
C GLU A 109 -7.01 7.47 -6.20
N GLY A 110 -6.63 7.09 -7.41
CA GLY A 110 -5.78 7.86 -8.33
C GLY A 110 -4.39 7.28 -8.55
N PHE A 111 -3.93 6.35 -7.72
CA PHE A 111 -2.62 5.73 -7.92
C PHE A 111 -2.63 4.81 -9.14
N LEU A 112 -3.65 3.96 -9.28
CA LEU A 112 -3.69 2.96 -10.35
C LEU A 112 -3.89 3.61 -11.73
N SER A 113 -4.64 4.70 -11.80
CA SER A 113 -4.82 5.51 -13.03
C SER A 113 -3.57 6.24 -13.49
N THR A 114 -2.57 6.41 -12.62
CA THR A 114 -1.30 7.08 -12.98
C THR A 114 -0.14 6.12 -13.14
N VAL A 115 -0.23 4.90 -12.58
CA VAL A 115 0.85 3.93 -12.60
C VAL A 115 0.95 3.22 -13.94
N GLY A 116 2.17 3.19 -14.51
CA GLY A 116 2.39 2.57 -15.83
C GLY A 116 2.50 1.04 -15.81
N SER A 117 3.25 0.48 -14.84
CA SER A 117 3.47 -0.96 -14.73
C SER A 117 3.71 -1.35 -13.29
N LEU A 118 3.06 -2.42 -12.83
CA LEU A 118 3.20 -3.00 -11.49
C LEU A 118 3.98 -4.33 -11.54
N LYS A 119 5.00 -4.42 -12.42
CA LYS A 119 5.78 -5.65 -12.61
C LYS A 119 6.36 -6.13 -11.27
N GLY A 120 6.06 -7.39 -10.93
CA GLY A 120 6.59 -8.05 -9.74
C GLY A 120 5.68 -7.98 -8.51
N VAL A 121 4.65 -7.13 -8.53
CA VAL A 121 3.58 -7.11 -7.53
C VAL A 121 2.73 -8.38 -7.69
N LYS A 122 2.43 -9.02 -6.56
CA LYS A 122 1.64 -10.25 -6.47
C LYS A 122 0.22 -10.00 -5.95
N HIS A 123 0.01 -8.88 -5.24
CA HIS A 123 -1.28 -8.54 -4.66
C HIS A 123 -1.53 -7.04 -4.63
N LEU A 124 -2.76 -6.63 -4.95
CA LEU A 124 -3.27 -5.26 -4.81
C LEU A 124 -4.38 -5.23 -3.77
N SER A 125 -4.22 -4.44 -2.70
CA SER A 125 -5.25 -4.19 -1.70
C SER A 125 -5.76 -2.76 -1.88
N VAL A 126 -7.03 -2.59 -2.25
CA VAL A 126 -7.61 -1.28 -2.58
C VAL A 126 -8.74 -0.97 -1.62
N TYR A 127 -8.66 0.18 -0.97
CA TYR A 127 -9.71 0.68 -0.10
C TYR A 127 -10.70 1.55 -0.89
N LYS A 128 -12.00 1.37 -0.65
CA LYS A 128 -13.06 2.20 -1.25
C LYS A 128 -14.10 2.56 -0.18
N GLY A 129 -14.14 3.82 0.22
CA GLY A 129 -15.12 4.32 1.18
C GLY A 129 -16.48 4.62 0.55
N ALA A 130 -17.56 4.44 1.31
CA ALA A 130 -18.92 4.86 0.97
C ALA A 130 -19.06 6.38 1.11
N ASN A 131 -18.34 7.16 0.32
CA ASN A 131 -18.42 8.61 0.37
C ASN A 131 -19.66 9.09 -0.42
N GLY A 132 -20.85 8.65 -0.01
CA GLY A 132 -22.12 8.80 -0.75
C GLY A 132 -22.56 10.23 -1.07
N ILE A 133 -21.98 11.25 -0.41
CA ILE A 133 -22.27 12.67 -0.70
C ILE A 133 -20.97 13.46 -0.98
N GLN A 134 -19.86 13.13 -0.32
CA GLN A 134 -18.58 13.82 -0.54
C GLN A 134 -17.89 13.44 -1.86
N ALA A 135 -18.08 12.19 -2.35
CA ALA A 135 -17.63 11.78 -3.67
C ALA A 135 -18.49 12.39 -4.80
N LEU A 136 -19.75 12.69 -4.52
CA LEU A 136 -20.66 13.36 -5.47
C LEU A 136 -20.25 14.83 -5.71
N LEU A 137 -19.69 15.49 -4.69
CA LEU A 137 -19.21 16.89 -4.78
C LEU A 137 -17.85 17.02 -5.50
N LYS A 138 -17.09 15.94 -5.63
CA LYS A 138 -15.79 15.91 -6.32
C LYS A 138 -15.87 14.96 -7.52
N SER A 139 -16.48 15.40 -8.62
CA SER A 139 -16.62 14.63 -9.87
C SER A 139 -15.32 13.96 -10.35
N ASN A 140 -14.16 14.57 -10.06
CA ASN A 140 -12.85 14.01 -10.36
C ASN A 140 -12.50 12.77 -9.52
N ALA A 141 -12.84 12.73 -8.23
CA ALA A 141 -12.55 11.57 -7.37
C ALA A 141 -13.32 10.32 -7.84
N ARG A 142 -14.59 10.51 -8.22
CA ARG A 142 -15.39 9.43 -8.82
C ARG A 142 -14.78 8.90 -10.12
N LYS A 143 -14.35 9.81 -11.01
CA LYS A 143 -13.69 9.42 -12.27
C LYS A 143 -12.39 8.65 -12.02
N LEU A 144 -11.58 9.09 -11.06
CA LEU A 144 -10.36 8.39 -10.67
C LEU A 144 -10.67 7.00 -10.10
N ALA A 145 -11.68 6.87 -9.24
CA ALA A 145 -12.13 5.59 -8.71
C ALA A 145 -12.57 4.61 -9.81
N GLU A 146 -13.34 5.10 -10.80
CA GLU A 146 -13.80 4.30 -11.94
C GLU A 146 -12.62 3.87 -12.85
N GLN A 147 -11.65 4.77 -13.07
CA GLN A 147 -10.44 4.45 -13.84
C GLN A 147 -9.54 3.44 -13.12
N ASP A 148 -9.32 3.65 -11.82
CA ASP A 148 -8.54 2.75 -10.98
C ASP A 148 -9.16 1.35 -10.96
N GLU A 149 -10.49 1.22 -10.84
CA GLU A 149 -11.19 -0.08 -10.86
C GLU A 149 -11.03 -0.79 -12.22
N SER A 150 -11.11 -0.05 -13.33
CA SER A 150 -10.87 -0.59 -14.68
C SER A 150 -9.43 -1.12 -14.83
N ILE A 151 -8.44 -0.36 -14.37
CA ILE A 151 -7.03 -0.74 -14.43
C ILE A 151 -6.71 -1.89 -13.48
N LEU A 152 -7.32 -1.91 -12.30
CA LEU A 152 -7.19 -3.00 -11.32
C LEU A 152 -7.59 -4.33 -11.95
N VAL A 153 -8.78 -4.37 -12.58
CA VAL A 153 -9.28 -5.57 -13.27
C VAL A 153 -8.40 -5.93 -14.46
N ALA A 154 -7.99 -4.94 -15.26
CA ALA A 154 -7.15 -5.17 -16.43
C ALA A 154 -5.70 -5.59 -16.10
N SER A 155 -5.23 -5.32 -14.87
CA SER A 155 -3.86 -5.61 -14.46
C SER A 155 -3.52 -7.11 -14.46
N GLY A 156 -4.53 -7.98 -14.30
CA GLY A 156 -4.35 -9.41 -14.12
C GLY A 156 -3.63 -9.81 -12.81
N ILE A 157 -3.35 -8.84 -11.93
CA ILE A 157 -2.74 -9.08 -10.62
C ILE A 157 -3.87 -9.43 -9.64
N PRO A 158 -3.72 -10.47 -8.80
CA PRO A 158 -4.68 -10.75 -7.74
C PRO A 158 -4.96 -9.52 -6.88
N TYR A 159 -6.22 -9.29 -6.55
CA TYR A 159 -6.60 -8.07 -5.84
C TYR A 159 -7.73 -8.28 -4.84
N THR A 160 -7.68 -7.47 -3.78
CA THR A 160 -8.74 -7.35 -2.77
C THR A 160 -9.26 -5.93 -2.78
N VAL A 161 -10.56 -5.73 -3.01
CA VAL A 161 -11.23 -4.44 -2.84
C VAL A 161 -12.07 -4.47 -1.57
N ILE A 162 -11.72 -3.59 -0.63
CA ILE A 162 -12.42 -3.42 0.65
C ILE A 162 -13.37 -2.24 0.50
N ARG A 163 -14.66 -2.53 0.33
CA ARG A 163 -15.71 -1.51 0.27
C ARG A 163 -16.21 -1.25 1.69
N ALA A 164 -15.94 -0.08 2.22
CA ALA A 164 -16.26 0.27 3.61
C ALA A 164 -17.39 1.28 3.72
N GLY A 165 -18.18 1.17 4.78
CA GLY A 165 -19.25 2.13 5.09
C GLY A 165 -18.72 3.53 5.37
N LEU A 166 -19.58 4.41 5.90
CA LEU A 166 -19.15 5.77 6.22
C LEU A 166 -18.06 5.75 7.30
N LEU A 167 -16.91 6.35 6.99
CA LEU A 167 -15.77 6.39 7.91
C LEU A 167 -16.04 7.29 9.12
N GLN A 168 -15.61 6.83 10.30
CA GLN A 168 -15.68 7.58 11.55
C GLN A 168 -14.32 7.66 12.25
N ASN A 169 -14.07 8.78 12.92
CA ASN A 169 -12.89 9.00 13.78
C ASN A 169 -13.11 8.40 15.18
N SER A 170 -13.57 7.15 15.25
CA SER A 170 -13.67 6.38 16.47
C SER A 170 -12.47 5.44 16.60
N SER A 171 -12.18 5.01 17.83
CA SER A 171 -11.18 3.97 18.07
C SER A 171 -11.62 2.63 17.49
N GLY A 172 -10.72 1.96 16.79
CA GLY A 172 -10.89 0.62 16.25
C GLY A 172 -10.89 -0.46 17.34
N GLY A 173 -11.28 -1.66 16.97
CA GLY A 173 -11.33 -2.84 17.86
C GLY A 173 -12.37 -2.77 18.97
N THR A 174 -13.18 -1.71 19.04
CA THR A 174 -14.25 -1.55 20.03
C THR A 174 -15.54 -2.28 19.64
N GLN A 175 -15.80 -2.36 18.34
CA GLN A 175 -16.96 -3.02 17.76
C GLN A 175 -16.50 -4.21 16.89
N GLY A 176 -17.43 -5.13 16.64
CA GLY A 176 -17.20 -6.19 15.66
C GLY A 176 -17.39 -5.67 14.23
N PHE A 177 -17.61 -6.61 13.31
CA PHE A 177 -17.78 -6.37 11.89
C PHE A 177 -19.13 -6.89 11.40
N SER A 178 -19.54 -6.44 10.23
CA SER A 178 -20.64 -6.97 9.45
C SER A 178 -20.29 -6.90 7.97
N PHE A 179 -20.46 -8.02 7.27
CA PHE A 179 -20.14 -8.18 5.85
C PHE A 179 -21.37 -8.25 4.94
N GLU A 180 -22.58 -8.14 5.50
CA GLU A 180 -23.85 -8.33 4.77
C GLU A 180 -24.74 -7.07 4.71
N GLN A 181 -24.59 -6.12 5.65
CA GLN A 181 -25.49 -4.97 5.80
C GLN A 181 -24.75 -3.62 5.65
N PHE A 182 -24.35 -3.32 4.42
CA PHE A 182 -23.51 -2.15 4.13
C PHE A 182 -24.25 -0.82 3.99
N SER A 183 -25.50 -0.83 3.50
CA SER A 183 -26.17 0.34 2.90
C SER A 183 -26.34 1.57 3.80
N LYS A 184 -26.15 1.44 5.11
CA LYS A 184 -26.15 2.56 6.09
C LYS A 184 -25.13 2.38 7.23
N GLY A 185 -24.22 1.43 7.13
CA GLY A 185 -23.28 1.16 8.20
C GLY A 185 -22.09 2.12 8.19
N THR A 186 -21.41 2.19 9.32
CA THR A 186 -20.22 3.03 9.53
C THR A 186 -19.04 2.13 9.89
N LEU A 187 -17.82 2.57 9.57
CA LEU A 187 -16.60 1.85 9.92
C LEU A 187 -15.60 2.83 10.56
N SER A 188 -14.98 2.45 11.67
CA SER A 188 -13.89 3.26 12.24
C SER A 188 -12.72 3.30 11.25
N LYS A 189 -12.00 4.42 11.17
CA LYS A 189 -10.82 4.52 10.28
C LYS A 189 -9.72 3.55 10.68
N GLU A 190 -9.55 3.32 11.99
CA GLU A 190 -8.58 2.35 12.51
C GLU A 190 -8.93 0.92 12.08
N ASP A 191 -10.20 0.52 12.16
CA ASP A 191 -10.64 -0.80 11.69
C ASP A 191 -10.49 -0.93 10.17
N ALA A 192 -10.81 0.14 9.42
CA ALA A 192 -10.63 0.16 7.97
C ALA A 192 -9.16 -0.07 7.58
N ALA A 193 -8.24 0.64 8.23
CA ALA A 193 -6.80 0.47 8.03
C ALA A 193 -6.34 -0.94 8.44
N PHE A 194 -6.83 -1.44 9.57
CA PHE A 194 -6.51 -2.78 10.06
C PHE A 194 -6.93 -3.86 9.06
N ILE A 195 -8.15 -3.78 8.50
CA ILE A 195 -8.61 -4.71 7.45
C ILE A 195 -7.72 -4.65 6.21
N CYS A 196 -7.26 -3.47 5.79
CA CYS A 196 -6.34 -3.33 4.66
C CYS A 196 -5.02 -4.07 4.89
N VAL A 197 -4.55 -4.09 6.13
CA VAL A 197 -3.32 -4.79 6.55
C VAL A 197 -3.54 -6.29 6.69
N GLU A 198 -4.70 -6.72 7.20
CA GLU A 198 -5.04 -8.14 7.29
C GLU A 198 -5.25 -8.78 5.91
N ALA A 199 -5.77 -8.01 4.95
CA ALA A 199 -5.91 -8.46 3.57
C ALA A 199 -4.58 -8.84 2.90
N VAL A 200 -3.43 -8.32 3.37
CA VAL A 200 -2.10 -8.63 2.82
C VAL A 200 -1.77 -10.13 2.91
N ASP A 201 -2.26 -10.81 3.96
CA ASP A 201 -1.95 -12.23 4.22
C ASP A 201 -2.98 -13.20 3.60
N ALA A 202 -4.03 -12.66 2.97
CA ALA A 202 -5.13 -13.40 2.37
C ALA A 202 -5.28 -13.05 0.89
N VAL A 203 -4.26 -13.43 0.11
CA VAL A 203 -4.21 -13.16 -1.34
C VAL A 203 -5.21 -14.07 -2.08
N PRO A 204 -6.20 -13.51 -2.80
CA PRO A 204 -7.14 -14.29 -3.60
C PRO A 204 -6.47 -14.91 -4.83
N GLN A 205 -7.13 -15.88 -5.49
CA GLN A 205 -6.64 -16.41 -6.77
C GLN A 205 -6.85 -15.43 -7.94
N LYS A 206 -7.89 -14.59 -7.87
CA LYS A 206 -8.26 -13.58 -8.87
C LYS A 206 -8.60 -12.26 -8.17
N GLY A 207 -9.76 -11.68 -8.47
CA GLY A 207 -10.30 -10.52 -7.78
C GLY A 207 -11.26 -10.95 -6.68
N PHE A 208 -11.11 -10.35 -5.50
CA PHE A 208 -12.03 -10.50 -4.38
C PHE A 208 -12.53 -9.11 -3.95
N ILE A 209 -13.83 -8.96 -3.84
CA ILE A 209 -14.48 -7.72 -3.43
C ILE A 209 -15.42 -8.07 -2.29
N PHE A 210 -15.31 -7.36 -1.17
CA PHE A 210 -16.25 -7.51 -0.06
C PHE A 210 -16.59 -6.15 0.54
N GLU A 211 -17.77 -6.12 1.15
CA GLU A 211 -18.29 -4.95 1.83
C GLU A 211 -18.15 -5.13 3.34
N VAL A 212 -17.85 -4.04 4.07
CA VAL A 212 -17.63 -4.11 5.52
C VAL A 212 -18.04 -2.84 6.24
N VAL A 213 -18.69 -3.02 7.38
CA VAL A 213 -19.04 -1.99 8.36
C VAL A 213 -18.79 -2.53 9.77
N ASN A 214 -18.73 -1.65 10.78
CA ASN A 214 -18.75 -2.12 12.16
C ASN A 214 -20.11 -2.76 12.49
N GLY A 215 -20.08 -3.85 13.25
CA GLY A 215 -21.24 -4.68 13.59
C GLY A 215 -20.98 -5.57 14.81
N GLY A 216 -21.60 -6.75 14.83
CA GLY A 216 -21.54 -7.66 15.98
C GLY A 216 -20.55 -8.82 15.85
N GLU A 217 -20.06 -9.14 14.64
CA GLU A 217 -19.19 -10.30 14.42
C GLU A 217 -17.78 -10.02 14.94
N LYS A 218 -17.30 -10.82 15.89
CA LYS A 218 -15.92 -10.73 16.38
C LYS A 218 -15.04 -11.61 15.51
N VAL A 219 -14.03 -11.01 14.88
CA VAL A 219 -13.06 -11.71 14.03
C VAL A 219 -11.75 -11.88 14.82
N SER A 220 -11.42 -13.13 15.17
CA SER A 220 -10.16 -13.48 15.83
C SER A 220 -9.08 -13.95 14.87
N ASP A 221 -9.48 -14.64 13.79
CA ASP A 221 -8.60 -15.06 12.70
C ASP A 221 -9.07 -14.43 11.39
N TRP A 222 -8.33 -13.41 10.94
CA TRP A 222 -8.67 -12.69 9.72
C TRP A 222 -8.42 -13.51 8.47
N LYS A 223 -7.39 -14.36 8.46
CA LYS A 223 -7.09 -15.18 7.30
C LYS A 223 -8.20 -16.19 7.05
N GLU A 224 -8.67 -16.84 8.11
CA GLU A 224 -9.83 -17.74 8.03
C GLU A 224 -11.10 -16.98 7.62
N CYS A 225 -11.35 -15.81 8.22
CA CYS A 225 -12.52 -14.99 7.90
C CYS A 225 -12.55 -14.56 6.43
N LEU A 226 -11.42 -14.07 5.90
CA LEU A 226 -11.30 -13.63 4.51
C LEU A 226 -11.41 -14.82 3.53
N ASN A 227 -10.82 -15.98 3.85
CA ASN A 227 -10.98 -17.20 3.05
C ASN A 227 -12.44 -17.65 2.97
N ARG A 228 -13.15 -17.66 4.10
CA ARG A 228 -14.58 -17.98 4.15
C ARG A 228 -15.41 -17.00 3.30
N LEU A 229 -15.09 -15.70 3.33
CA LEU A 229 -15.77 -14.71 2.50
C LEU A 229 -15.48 -14.89 1.01
N MET A 230 -14.25 -15.25 0.64
CA MET A 230 -13.88 -15.61 -0.74
C MET A 230 -14.69 -16.80 -1.25
N GLU A 231 -14.72 -17.91 -0.51
CA GLU A 231 -15.49 -19.11 -0.86
C GLU A 231 -16.98 -18.82 -1.06
N LYS A 232 -17.58 -18.02 -0.17
CA LYS A 232 -18.97 -17.59 -0.31
C LYS A 232 -19.21 -16.78 -1.58
N SER A 233 -18.28 -15.90 -1.95
CA SER A 233 -18.42 -15.07 -3.15
C SER A 233 -18.34 -15.88 -4.44
N GLU A 234 -17.53 -16.93 -4.47
CA GLU A 234 -17.40 -17.83 -5.63
C GLU A 234 -18.66 -18.69 -5.83
N GLN A 235 -19.30 -19.13 -4.74
CA GLN A 235 -20.55 -19.90 -4.79
C GLN A 235 -21.76 -19.08 -5.29
N GLN A 236 -21.74 -17.77 -5.12
CA GLN A 236 -22.81 -16.88 -5.62
C GLN A 236 -22.69 -16.57 -7.12
N LEU A 237 -21.55 -16.88 -7.73
CA LEU A 237 -21.28 -16.69 -9.16
C LEU A 237 -21.55 -17.96 -9.99
N GLN A 238 -21.87 -19.09 -9.35
CA GLN A 238 -22.26 -20.36 -9.97
C GLN A 238 -23.77 -20.52 -10.00
#